data_AF-A0A8J2F6P7-F1
#
_entry.id   AF-A0A8J2F6P7-F1
#
_cell.length_a   1.000
_cell.length_b   1.000
_cell.length_c   1.000
_cell.angle_alpha   90.00
_cell.angle_beta   90.00
_cell.angle_gamma   90.00
#
_symmetry.space_group_name_H-M   'P 1'
#
loop_
_entity.id
_entity.type
_entity.pdbx_description
1 polymer ?
#
loop_
_entity_poly.entity_id
_entity_poly.type
_entity_poly.pdbx_seq_one_letter_code
_entity_poly.pdbx_strand_id
1 'polypeptide(L)'
;MTTPEEYSTSSSASRARRTLDNMMEPSDMSSSSSASTASHSSSRRGSKRFAQSALLLSASCLLAHGQRHAQNEQRLSVDMVAHSFMGSIDTSRLDNTRGATADWFVNGAASATLPSQVMLTPDVQNRFGYLWAREPIDSRDFEVLVDYKIQGEMMRGQGFAFYYVQEDFPSWFDSIKFYAPYVKGSGGEFDSLLNNQGLTFYAWKEQMRGMGVLFSEHNHVTQVQCFQDDMQGIRRNLSPPKFLRYDNKEITLHVSRRPSADQSRSMMTVQVKIGEKWNHVCETGTGGVNTGSGYMGFTSFTGKAQEPGEQSIRPAVVGITKITATNHDEHHLGSRKDMANEDYMKDYEALMAEDHNYMNTTDQTAALDRLEKLLERFAATHKDQKLLSQLGELGDRTSNLENVVRNFRQEVRIVLGRKKGTGGLSDLRSHMHGLRTLLKHSGQEHEEQVERARTKAMKALSTLSAAPEHAKVMSEFEESLQKLQQGSSSLVYMFGFIIVCIAAVTGLIWNKMRSYEKKHFL
;
A
#
# COMPACT_ATOMS: atom_id res chain seq x y z
N MET A 1 -58.33 -38.95 45.78
CA MET A 1 -57.53 -37.73 45.57
C MET A 1 -56.99 -37.84 44.14
N THR A 2 -57.69 -37.58 43.03
CA THR A 2 -58.53 -36.42 42.61
C THR A 2 -57.80 -35.11 42.93
N THR A 3 -57.34 -34.26 42.00
CA THR A 3 -57.59 -34.00 40.57
C THR A 3 -56.46 -33.08 40.00
N PRO A 4 -56.41 -32.79 38.67
CA PRO A 4 -55.28 -32.21 37.91
C PRO A 4 -55.49 -30.74 37.46
N GLU A 5 -54.45 -30.13 36.85
CA GLU A 5 -54.49 -28.96 35.93
C GLU A 5 -53.35 -29.13 34.90
N GLU A 6 -53.60 -29.46 33.64
CA GLU A 6 -53.96 -28.59 32.50
C GLU A 6 -53.03 -27.39 32.28
N TYR A 7 -52.17 -27.47 31.26
CA TYR A 7 -51.76 -26.30 30.47
C TYR A 7 -51.74 -26.63 28.98
N SER A 8 -52.45 -25.79 28.26
CA SER A 8 -52.90 -25.93 26.88
C SER A 8 -51.87 -25.42 25.87
N THR A 9 -51.83 -26.11 24.74
CA THR A 9 -51.17 -25.71 23.50
C THR A 9 -52.02 -24.69 22.75
N SER A 10 -51.48 -23.52 22.42
CA SER A 10 -52.12 -22.58 21.48
C SER A 10 -51.34 -22.49 20.17
N SER A 11 -51.91 -23.08 19.12
CA SER A 11 -51.51 -22.86 17.72
C SER A 11 -52.19 -21.60 17.20
N SER A 12 -51.47 -20.74 16.48
CA SER A 12 -52.01 -19.56 15.83
C SER A 12 -51.79 -19.66 14.32
N ALA A 13 -52.72 -20.32 13.63
CA ALA A 13 -52.86 -20.28 12.18
C ALA A 13 -53.91 -19.22 11.81
N SER A 14 -53.49 -18.11 11.22
CA SER A 14 -54.40 -17.09 10.69
C SER A 14 -54.68 -17.34 9.21
N ARG A 15 -55.91 -17.76 8.94
CA ARG A 15 -56.49 -17.97 7.61
C ARG A 15 -57.37 -16.76 7.29
N ALA A 16 -57.01 -16.00 6.27
CA ALA A 16 -57.89 -15.00 5.65
C ALA A 16 -58.35 -15.51 4.28
N ARG A 17 -59.64 -15.83 4.16
CA ARG A 17 -60.37 -16.01 2.89
C ARG A 17 -61.39 -14.89 2.79
N ARG A 18 -61.37 -14.13 1.69
CA ARG A 18 -62.56 -13.50 1.08
C ARG A 18 -62.35 -13.38 -0.44
N THR A 19 -63.08 -14.23 -1.15
CA THR A 19 -63.88 -13.97 -2.37
C THR A 19 -63.60 -12.71 -3.19
N LEU A 20 -63.38 -12.90 -4.49
CA LEU A 20 -64.31 -12.44 -5.56
C LEU A 20 -63.91 -13.00 -6.92
N ASP A 21 -64.83 -13.77 -7.53
CA ASP A 21 -64.89 -14.03 -8.96
C ASP A 21 -65.34 -12.74 -9.69
N ASN A 22 -64.70 -12.43 -10.81
CA ASN A 22 -65.31 -12.29 -12.15
C ASN A 22 -64.62 -11.26 -13.06
N MET A 23 -64.44 -11.73 -14.30
CA MET A 23 -64.63 -11.03 -15.57
C MET A 23 -63.52 -10.15 -16.18
N MET A 24 -63.41 -10.41 -17.49
CA MET A 24 -63.06 -9.54 -18.62
C MET A 24 -61.63 -9.53 -19.17
N GLU A 25 -61.57 -9.99 -20.43
CA GLU A 25 -60.56 -9.76 -21.44
C GLU A 25 -60.07 -8.30 -21.51
N PRO A 26 -58.86 -8.08 -22.03
CA PRO A 26 -58.56 -6.86 -22.75
C PRO A 26 -58.38 -7.13 -24.24
N SER A 27 -59.24 -6.45 -24.98
CA SER A 27 -59.22 -6.20 -26.41
C SER A 27 -58.01 -5.35 -26.84
N ASP A 28 -57.58 -5.64 -28.07
CA ASP A 28 -56.65 -4.85 -28.87
C ASP A 28 -57.11 -3.40 -29.02
N MET A 29 -56.18 -2.47 -28.79
CA MET A 29 -56.22 -1.14 -29.39
C MET A 29 -54.81 -0.67 -29.78
N SER A 30 -54.49 -0.86 -31.04
CA SER A 30 -53.45 -0.15 -31.76
C SER A 30 -53.94 1.26 -32.14
N SER A 31 -53.20 2.30 -31.75
CA SER A 31 -53.39 3.66 -32.27
C SER A 31 -52.07 4.22 -32.83
N SER A 32 -52.13 4.51 -34.13
CA SER A 32 -51.60 5.68 -34.85
C SER A 32 -50.22 6.26 -34.47
N SER A 33 -49.33 6.35 -35.46
CA SER A 33 -49.05 7.63 -36.11
C SER A 33 -48.06 7.47 -37.28
N SER A 34 -48.60 7.65 -38.49
CA SER A 34 -47.84 7.83 -39.73
C SER A 34 -47.52 9.32 -39.90
N ALA A 35 -46.23 9.67 -39.93
CA ALA A 35 -45.76 10.96 -40.39
C ALA A 35 -44.83 10.76 -41.60
N SER A 36 -45.26 11.36 -42.70
CA SER A 36 -44.57 11.47 -43.99
C SER A 36 -43.41 12.46 -43.90
N THR A 37 -42.33 12.23 -44.66
CA THR A 37 -41.54 13.33 -45.25
C THR A 37 -40.68 12.84 -46.42
N ALA A 38 -41.14 13.27 -47.59
CA ALA A 38 -40.44 13.68 -48.81
C ALA A 38 -38.97 13.25 -49.04
N SER A 39 -38.81 12.52 -50.13
CA SER A 39 -37.64 12.44 -50.99
C SER A 39 -37.24 13.78 -51.60
N HIS A 40 -35.95 14.13 -51.54
CA HIS A 40 -35.30 15.06 -52.47
C HIS A 40 -33.92 14.56 -52.87
N SER A 41 -33.84 14.05 -54.09
CA SER A 41 -32.62 13.74 -54.82
C SER A 41 -32.15 14.98 -55.58
N SER A 42 -30.90 15.42 -55.38
CA SER A 42 -30.18 16.11 -56.44
C SER A 42 -28.66 15.94 -56.32
N SER A 43 -28.10 15.44 -57.43
CA SER A 43 -26.90 15.92 -58.11
C SER A 43 -25.73 16.46 -57.28
N ARG A 44 -24.59 15.75 -57.34
CA ARG A 44 -23.28 16.40 -57.59
C ARG A 44 -22.22 15.38 -58.00
N ARG A 45 -21.93 15.32 -59.30
CA ARG A 45 -20.67 14.80 -59.85
C ARG A 45 -19.61 15.89 -59.66
N GLY A 46 -18.49 15.53 -59.05
CA GLY A 46 -17.25 16.32 -59.10
C GLY A 46 -16.68 16.69 -57.73
N SER A 47 -16.11 15.73 -57.00
CA SER A 47 -15.04 15.99 -56.02
C SER A 47 -14.47 14.69 -55.43
N LYS A 48 -13.84 13.84 -56.26
CA LYS A 48 -13.22 12.60 -55.75
C LYS A 48 -11.81 12.81 -55.18
N ARG A 49 -11.20 13.99 -55.37
CA ARG A 49 -9.82 14.27 -54.89
C ARG A 49 -9.76 15.09 -53.59
N PHE A 50 -10.78 15.86 -53.23
CA PHE A 50 -10.83 16.53 -51.91
C PHE A 50 -11.35 15.62 -50.79
N ALA A 51 -12.23 14.65 -51.12
CA ALA A 51 -12.78 13.73 -50.12
C ALA A 51 -11.72 12.79 -49.51
N GLN A 52 -10.70 12.38 -50.28
CA GLN A 52 -9.62 11.53 -49.76
C GLN A 52 -8.68 12.29 -48.82
N SER A 53 -8.33 13.54 -49.14
CA SER A 53 -7.51 14.36 -48.25
C SER A 53 -8.23 14.75 -46.96
N ALA A 54 -9.54 14.99 -47.01
CA ALA A 54 -10.35 15.26 -45.82
C ALA A 54 -10.50 14.03 -44.90
N LEU A 55 -10.60 12.82 -45.48
CA LEU A 55 -10.64 11.56 -44.74
C LEU A 55 -9.29 11.22 -44.08
N LEU A 56 -8.17 11.56 -44.72
CA LEU A 56 -6.84 11.36 -44.15
C LEU A 56 -6.53 12.38 -43.04
N LEU A 57 -6.98 13.63 -43.17
CA LEU A 57 -6.86 14.64 -42.11
C LEU A 57 -7.76 14.32 -40.91
N SER A 58 -8.99 13.83 -41.10
CA SER A 58 -9.86 13.44 -39.99
C SER A 58 -9.37 12.18 -39.27
N ALA A 59 -8.84 11.19 -40.00
CA ALA A 59 -8.21 10.01 -39.40
C ALA A 59 -6.95 10.35 -38.60
N SER A 60 -6.14 11.31 -39.08
CA SER A 60 -4.94 11.78 -38.37
C SER A 60 -5.29 12.58 -37.10
N CYS A 61 -6.36 13.39 -37.14
CA CYS A 61 -6.86 14.08 -35.94
C CYS A 61 -7.46 13.12 -34.91
N LEU A 62 -8.16 12.06 -35.34
CA LEU A 62 -8.69 11.02 -34.45
C LEU A 62 -7.58 10.17 -33.82
N LEU A 63 -6.53 9.85 -34.58
CA LEU A 63 -5.35 9.14 -34.05
C LEU A 63 -4.53 10.03 -33.10
N ALA A 64 -4.39 11.33 -33.39
CA ALA A 64 -3.72 12.29 -32.50
C ALA A 64 -4.53 12.57 -31.21
N HIS A 65 -5.86 12.58 -31.26
CA HIS A 65 -6.71 12.64 -30.05
C HIS A 65 -6.65 11.34 -29.25
N GLY A 66 -6.64 10.18 -29.92
CA GLY A 66 -6.49 8.88 -29.28
C GLY A 66 -5.15 8.67 -28.58
N GLN A 67 -4.05 9.16 -29.17
CA GLN A 67 -2.71 9.07 -28.56
C GLN A 67 -2.49 10.07 -27.41
N ARG A 68 -3.17 11.22 -27.39
CA ARG A 68 -3.11 12.16 -26.24
C ARG A 68 -3.77 11.64 -24.97
N HIS A 69 -4.77 10.75 -25.08
CA HIS A 69 -5.36 10.09 -23.90
C HIS A 69 -4.52 8.94 -23.35
N ALA A 70 -3.60 8.37 -24.13
CA ALA A 70 -2.77 7.24 -23.70
C ALA A 70 -1.37 7.65 -23.21
N GLN A 71 -0.91 8.86 -23.53
CA GLN A 71 0.31 9.41 -22.95
C GLN A 71 0.02 10.05 -21.58
N ASN A 72 0.12 9.20 -20.56
CA ASN A 72 0.95 9.50 -19.40
C ASN A 72 0.55 10.77 -18.62
N GLU A 73 -0.70 10.87 -18.21
CA GLU A 73 -0.98 11.46 -16.90
C GLU A 73 -0.33 10.52 -15.85
N GLN A 74 0.98 10.68 -15.63
CA GLN A 74 1.59 10.33 -14.35
C GLN A 74 0.98 11.27 -13.33
N ARG A 75 -0.28 11.00 -12.96
CA ARG A 75 -0.91 11.69 -11.84
C ARG A 75 -0.05 11.45 -10.63
N LEU A 76 0.11 12.49 -9.84
CA LEU A 76 0.77 12.38 -8.56
C LEU A 76 -0.02 11.35 -7.76
N SER A 77 0.61 10.20 -7.48
CA SER A 77 0.03 9.17 -6.63
C SER A 77 0.81 9.18 -5.32
N VAL A 78 0.07 9.30 -4.23
CA VAL A 78 0.62 9.31 -2.87
C VAL A 78 0.15 8.05 -2.16
N ASP A 79 1.09 7.22 -1.70
CA ASP A 79 0.76 6.02 -0.94
C ASP A 79 0.13 6.41 0.41
N MET A 80 -1.08 5.91 0.67
CA MET A 80 -1.78 6.11 1.95
C MET A 80 -1.30 5.04 2.93
N VAL A 81 -0.24 5.38 3.68
CA VAL A 81 0.48 4.41 4.52
C VAL A 81 -0.45 3.85 5.61
N ALA A 82 -1.28 4.67 6.28
CA ALA A 82 -2.25 4.23 7.30
C ALA A 82 -3.29 3.23 6.77
N HIS A 83 -3.55 3.27 5.47
CA HIS A 83 -4.52 2.45 4.75
C HIS A 83 -3.87 1.31 3.97
N SER A 84 -2.56 1.07 4.16
CA SER A 84 -1.79 0.08 3.43
C SER A 84 -1.00 -0.83 4.37
N PHE A 85 -0.92 -2.12 4.04
CA PHE A 85 0.00 -3.05 4.70
C PHE A 85 0.43 -4.18 3.76
N MET A 86 1.58 -4.78 4.05
CA MET A 86 2.10 -5.97 3.36
C MET A 86 2.33 -7.08 4.38
N GLY A 87 1.72 -8.24 4.16
CA GLY A 87 1.38 -9.25 5.17
C GLY A 87 2.53 -9.92 5.93
N SER A 88 3.79 -9.58 5.67
CA SER A 88 4.94 -10.22 6.32
C SER A 88 5.69 -9.35 7.34
N ILE A 89 5.53 -8.03 7.34
CA ILE A 89 6.48 -7.15 8.03
C ILE A 89 5.84 -6.27 9.10
N ASP A 90 4.51 -6.18 9.14
CA ASP A 90 3.84 -5.09 9.86
C ASP A 90 2.77 -5.51 10.87
N THR A 91 3.05 -6.55 11.65
CA THR A 91 2.18 -6.91 12.77
C THR A 91 2.09 -5.81 13.83
N SER A 92 3.07 -4.89 13.89
CA SER A 92 3.02 -3.68 14.72
C SER A 92 1.81 -2.78 14.43
N ARG A 93 1.29 -2.81 13.19
CA ARG A 93 0.15 -2.00 12.76
C ARG A 93 -1.18 -2.74 12.89
N LEU A 94 -1.11 -4.02 13.26
CA LEU A 94 -2.25 -4.90 13.52
C LEU A 94 -2.28 -5.18 15.01
N ASP A 95 -2.95 -4.31 15.78
CA ASP A 95 -3.08 -4.53 17.23
C ASP A 95 -4.52 -4.89 17.60
N ASN A 96 -4.66 -6.06 18.22
CA ASN A 96 -5.90 -6.50 18.86
C ASN A 96 -6.11 -5.79 20.21
N THR A 97 -5.03 -5.30 20.82
CA THR A 97 -5.09 -4.51 22.05
C THR A 97 -5.38 -3.06 21.71
N ARG A 98 -6.00 -2.34 22.66
CA ARG A 98 -6.45 -0.94 22.51
C ARG A 98 -5.31 0.07 22.33
N GLY A 99 -4.11 -0.36 21.92
CA GLY A 99 -3.02 0.51 21.60
C GLY A 99 -3.46 1.52 20.54
N ALA A 100 -3.40 2.81 20.88
CA ALA A 100 -3.78 3.92 20.00
C ALA A 100 -2.88 4.06 18.76
N THR A 101 -1.92 3.14 18.56
CA THR A 101 -0.84 3.21 17.58
C THR A 101 -1.02 2.28 16.39
N ALA A 102 -1.94 1.32 16.43
CA ALA A 102 -2.20 0.44 15.29
C ALA A 102 -3.16 1.09 14.31
N ASP A 103 -2.83 1.07 13.02
CA ASP A 103 -3.66 1.67 11.98
C ASP A 103 -4.87 0.81 11.61
N TRP A 104 -4.83 -0.48 11.96
CA TRP A 104 -5.88 -1.44 11.68
C TRP A 104 -6.46 -2.02 12.97
N PHE A 105 -7.78 -2.03 13.04
CA PHE A 105 -8.58 -2.73 14.03
C PHE A 105 -8.84 -4.17 13.56
N VAL A 106 -8.40 -5.14 14.34
CA VAL A 106 -8.59 -6.58 14.07
C VAL A 106 -9.40 -7.20 15.21
N ASN A 107 -10.46 -7.95 14.89
CA ASN A 107 -11.32 -8.55 15.91
C ASN A 107 -12.00 -9.85 15.42
N GLY A 108 -12.65 -10.55 16.35
CA GLY A 108 -13.37 -11.80 16.12
C GLY A 108 -12.41 -12.93 15.80
N ALA A 109 -12.68 -13.62 14.71
CA ALA A 109 -11.86 -14.70 14.17
C ALA A 109 -10.79 -14.21 13.19
N ALA A 110 -10.77 -12.90 12.89
CA ALA A 110 -9.68 -12.33 12.13
C ALA A 110 -8.41 -12.32 13.00
N SER A 111 -7.30 -12.75 12.44
CA SER A 111 -6.02 -12.83 13.14
C SER A 111 -4.88 -12.54 12.19
N ALA A 112 -3.87 -11.81 12.67
CA ALA A 112 -2.59 -11.73 11.99
C ALA A 112 -1.90 -13.09 12.12
N THR A 113 -1.85 -13.86 11.02
CA THR A 113 -1.17 -15.16 11.01
C THR A 113 0.21 -14.97 10.41
N LEU A 114 1.24 -15.15 11.25
CA LEU A 114 2.62 -15.15 10.78
C LEU A 114 2.88 -16.39 9.90
N PRO A 115 3.62 -16.25 8.78
CA PRO A 115 4.50 -15.12 8.47
C PRO A 115 4.01 -14.14 7.38
N SER A 116 2.79 -14.21 6.82
CA SER A 116 2.52 -13.48 5.56
C SER A 116 1.10 -12.98 5.28
N GLN A 117 0.11 -13.19 6.15
CA GLN A 117 -1.26 -12.78 5.84
C GLN A 117 -2.10 -12.45 7.08
N VAL A 118 -3.06 -11.54 6.89
CA VAL A 118 -4.16 -11.35 7.84
C VAL A 118 -5.26 -12.34 7.49
N MET A 119 -5.43 -13.36 8.31
CA MET A 119 -6.49 -14.35 8.14
C MET A 119 -7.82 -13.71 8.54
N LEU A 120 -8.76 -13.61 7.61
CA LEU A 120 -10.13 -13.16 7.86
C LEU A 120 -11.03 -14.30 8.33
N THR A 121 -10.91 -15.48 7.72
CA THR A 121 -11.68 -16.67 8.10
C THR A 121 -10.75 -17.84 8.42
N PRO A 122 -10.85 -18.44 9.62
CA PRO A 122 -10.18 -19.70 9.92
C PRO A 122 -10.94 -20.88 9.31
N ASP A 123 -10.36 -22.08 9.36
CA ASP A 123 -10.99 -23.35 8.96
C ASP A 123 -11.98 -23.90 10.02
N VAL A 124 -12.62 -23.00 10.77
CA VAL A 124 -13.55 -23.31 11.87
C VAL A 124 -14.90 -22.69 11.57
N GLN A 125 -15.95 -23.51 11.55
CA GLN A 125 -17.32 -23.07 11.27
C GLN A 125 -17.84 -22.07 12.32
N ASN A 126 -18.85 -21.31 11.93
CA ASN A 126 -19.55 -20.33 12.75
C ASN A 126 -18.62 -19.32 13.45
N ARG A 127 -17.81 -18.63 12.66
CA ARG A 127 -16.84 -17.63 13.10
C ARG A 127 -16.99 -16.38 12.25
N PHE A 128 -16.86 -15.23 12.91
CA PHE A 128 -16.95 -13.91 12.29
C PHE A 128 -15.62 -13.18 12.44
N GLY A 129 -15.08 -12.66 11.35
CA GLY A 129 -13.83 -11.88 11.35
C GLY A 129 -14.07 -10.42 11.03
N TYR A 130 -13.27 -9.54 11.62
CA TYR A 130 -13.33 -8.09 11.39
C TYR A 130 -11.91 -7.54 11.17
N LEU A 131 -11.72 -6.77 10.10
CA LEU A 131 -10.49 -6.05 9.82
C LEU A 131 -10.84 -4.66 9.28
N TRP A 132 -10.57 -3.59 10.03
CA TRP A 132 -11.01 -2.25 9.66
C TRP A 132 -9.88 -1.24 9.81
N ALA A 133 -9.77 -0.29 8.88
CA ALA A 133 -8.90 0.86 9.06
C ALA A 133 -9.44 1.71 10.21
N ARG A 134 -8.56 2.18 11.10
CA ARG A 134 -8.91 3.09 12.20
C ARG A 134 -9.14 4.52 11.74
N GLU A 135 -8.61 4.87 10.57
CA GLU A 135 -8.73 6.20 9.99
C GLU A 135 -9.63 6.16 8.77
N PRO A 136 -10.45 7.20 8.58
CA PRO A 136 -11.18 7.34 7.32
C PRO A 136 -10.20 7.80 6.23
N ILE A 137 -10.44 7.33 5.01
CA ILE A 137 -9.86 7.88 3.79
C ILE A 137 -10.59 9.19 3.51
N ASP A 138 -9.88 10.31 3.58
CA ASP A 138 -10.37 11.66 3.28
C ASP A 138 -9.88 12.10 1.89
N SER A 139 -10.33 11.36 0.86
CA SER A 139 -9.98 11.63 -0.53
C SER A 139 -11.16 11.34 -1.47
N ARG A 140 -11.28 12.17 -2.51
CA ARG A 140 -12.28 12.01 -3.58
C ARG A 140 -11.77 11.19 -4.77
N ASP A 141 -10.45 11.07 -4.90
CA ASP A 141 -9.76 10.32 -5.95
C ASP A 141 -8.75 9.35 -5.32
N PHE A 142 -9.13 8.09 -5.19
CA PHE A 142 -8.27 7.07 -4.59
C PHE A 142 -8.47 5.71 -5.25
N GLU A 143 -7.48 4.84 -5.11
CA GLU A 143 -7.59 3.43 -5.44
C GLU A 143 -7.11 2.56 -4.28
N VAL A 144 -7.73 1.40 -4.14
CA VAL A 144 -7.39 0.37 -3.17
C VAL A 144 -7.22 -0.94 -3.93
N LEU A 145 -6.02 -1.51 -3.82
CA LEU A 145 -5.66 -2.83 -4.32
C LEU A 145 -5.53 -3.77 -3.13
N VAL A 146 -6.27 -4.86 -3.16
CA VAL A 146 -6.33 -5.86 -2.10
C VAL A 146 -5.96 -7.20 -2.70
N ASP A 147 -4.80 -7.72 -2.35
CA ASP A 147 -4.40 -9.08 -2.68
C ASP A 147 -4.84 -10.01 -1.54
N TYR A 148 -5.58 -11.05 -1.91
CA TYR A 148 -6.04 -12.06 -0.97
C TYR A 148 -6.00 -13.46 -1.59
N LYS A 149 -5.95 -14.45 -0.71
CA LYS A 149 -5.87 -15.87 -1.04
C LYS A 149 -6.97 -16.62 -0.34
N ILE A 150 -7.64 -17.50 -1.09
CA ILE A 150 -8.67 -18.40 -0.58
C ILE A 150 -8.13 -19.82 -0.68
N GLN A 151 -8.13 -20.55 0.43
CA GLN A 151 -7.67 -21.94 0.51
C GLN A 151 -8.83 -22.84 0.92
N GLY A 152 -9.14 -23.86 0.11
CA GLY A 152 -10.33 -24.69 0.26
C GLY A 152 -11.51 -24.19 -0.56
N GLU A 153 -12.58 -24.97 -0.55
CA GLU A 153 -13.86 -24.63 -1.19
C GLU A 153 -14.74 -23.89 -0.18
N MET A 154 -15.36 -22.79 -0.60
CA MET A 154 -16.26 -22.06 0.28
C MET A 154 -17.49 -22.91 0.60
N MET A 155 -17.81 -23.04 1.88
CA MET A 155 -19.00 -23.77 2.32
C MET A 155 -20.27 -22.93 2.16
N ARG A 156 -21.43 -23.57 2.29
CA ARG A 156 -22.71 -22.90 2.10
C ARG A 156 -22.89 -21.73 3.08
N GLY A 157 -23.16 -20.55 2.54
CA GLY A 157 -23.34 -19.33 3.34
C GLY A 157 -22.04 -18.75 3.92
N GLN A 158 -20.88 -19.33 3.59
CA GLN A 158 -19.60 -18.69 3.83
C GLN A 158 -19.44 -17.47 2.93
N GLY A 159 -18.79 -16.44 3.44
CA GLY A 159 -18.49 -15.25 2.66
C GLY A 159 -17.68 -14.22 3.43
N PHE A 160 -17.24 -13.22 2.70
CA PHE A 160 -16.61 -12.03 3.25
C PHE A 160 -16.97 -10.84 2.39
N ALA A 161 -16.86 -9.64 2.94
CA ALA A 161 -17.20 -8.44 2.24
C ALA A 161 -16.15 -7.36 2.50
N PHE A 162 -15.86 -6.59 1.46
CA PHE A 162 -15.15 -5.32 1.54
C PHE A 162 -16.18 -4.20 1.71
N TYR A 163 -15.87 -3.21 2.54
CA TYR A 163 -16.72 -2.05 2.80
C TYR A 163 -15.93 -0.77 2.60
N TYR A 164 -16.61 0.24 2.09
CA TYR A 164 -16.22 1.65 2.17
C TYR A 164 -17.44 2.45 2.62
N VAL A 165 -17.45 2.85 3.89
CA VAL A 165 -18.63 3.37 4.61
C VAL A 165 -18.29 4.62 5.42
N GLN A 166 -19.23 5.53 5.63
CA GLN A 166 -18.99 6.74 6.42
C GLN A 166 -18.88 6.46 7.93
N GLU A 167 -19.46 5.37 8.38
CA GLU A 167 -19.55 5.05 9.79
C GLU A 167 -18.19 4.60 10.34
N ASP A 168 -17.80 5.19 11.48
CA ASP A 168 -16.63 4.79 12.25
C ASP A 168 -16.90 3.45 12.92
N PHE A 169 -16.58 2.37 12.19
CA PHE A 169 -16.78 1.01 12.64
C PHE A 169 -16.03 0.71 13.94
N PRO A 170 -14.71 1.00 14.07
CA PRO A 170 -13.98 0.71 15.30
C PRO A 170 -14.63 1.33 16.53
N SER A 171 -14.98 2.62 16.47
CA SER A 171 -15.62 3.31 17.60
C SER A 171 -17.03 2.78 17.89
N TRP A 172 -17.80 2.49 16.85
CA TRP A 172 -19.13 1.91 16.99
C TRP A 172 -19.07 0.50 17.60
N PHE A 173 -18.16 -0.34 17.12
CA PHE A 173 -17.98 -1.71 17.60
C PHE A 173 -17.58 -1.72 19.09
N ASP A 174 -16.67 -0.83 19.49
CA ASP A 174 -16.28 -0.67 20.91
C ASP A 174 -17.43 -0.21 21.80
N SER A 175 -18.37 0.56 21.26
CA SER A 175 -19.55 1.05 21.99
C SER A 175 -20.57 -0.07 22.28
N ILE A 176 -20.66 -1.03 21.38
CA ILE A 176 -21.52 -2.19 21.54
C ILE A 176 -20.76 -3.14 22.46
N LYS A 177 -21.18 -3.22 23.72
CA LYS A 177 -20.66 -4.20 24.71
C LYS A 177 -21.06 -5.64 24.36
N PHE A 178 -20.85 -6.03 23.11
CA PHE A 178 -21.33 -7.23 22.44
C PHE A 178 -20.92 -8.51 23.19
N TYR A 179 -19.72 -8.50 23.77
CA TYR A 179 -19.18 -9.65 24.48
C TYR A 179 -19.71 -9.82 25.91
N ALA A 180 -20.27 -8.76 26.53
CA ALA A 180 -20.67 -8.85 27.93
C ALA A 180 -21.82 -9.87 28.19
N PRO A 181 -22.85 -10.00 27.32
CA PRO A 181 -23.85 -11.06 27.45
C PRO A 181 -23.33 -12.46 27.09
N TYR A 182 -22.40 -12.55 26.12
CA TYR A 182 -21.83 -13.82 25.66
C TYR A 182 -20.94 -14.48 26.73
N VAL A 183 -20.08 -13.68 27.38
CA VAL A 183 -19.16 -14.14 28.44
C VAL A 183 -19.93 -14.64 29.69
N LYS A 184 -21.17 -14.20 29.90
CA LYS A 184 -22.00 -14.62 31.04
C LYS A 184 -22.60 -16.03 30.91
N GLY A 185 -22.16 -16.83 29.92
CA GLY A 185 -22.58 -18.22 29.80
C GLY A 185 -24.05 -18.39 29.41
N SER A 186 -24.65 -17.38 28.78
CA SER A 186 -26.07 -17.39 28.40
C SER A 186 -26.42 -18.41 27.31
N GLY A 187 -25.46 -19.18 26.80
CA GLY A 187 -25.67 -20.27 25.84
C GLY A 187 -26.28 -19.82 24.50
N GLY A 188 -26.49 -18.51 24.31
CA GLY A 188 -27.06 -17.96 23.10
C GLY A 188 -26.12 -18.15 21.92
N GLU A 189 -26.67 -18.60 20.79
CA GLU A 189 -25.94 -18.62 19.54
C GLU A 189 -25.48 -17.18 19.20
N PHE A 190 -24.20 -17.03 18.88
CA PHE A 190 -23.60 -15.74 18.53
C PHE A 190 -24.38 -15.01 17.43
N ASP A 191 -24.94 -15.76 16.48
CA ASP A 191 -25.81 -15.26 15.41
C ASP A 191 -27.06 -14.57 15.92
N SER A 192 -27.70 -15.07 16.98
CA SER A 192 -28.87 -14.41 17.55
C SER A 192 -28.49 -13.04 18.11
N LEU A 193 -27.30 -12.91 18.70
CA LEU A 193 -26.79 -11.62 19.17
C LEU A 193 -26.51 -10.67 18.01
N LEU A 194 -25.87 -11.14 16.94
CA LEU A 194 -25.64 -10.34 15.73
C LEU A 194 -26.96 -9.87 15.11
N ASN A 195 -27.92 -10.79 14.93
CA ASN A 195 -29.23 -10.49 14.37
C ASN A 195 -30.00 -9.46 15.21
N ASN A 196 -29.93 -9.57 16.54
CA ASN A 196 -30.55 -8.60 17.45
C ASN A 196 -29.92 -7.20 17.36
N GLN A 197 -28.66 -7.11 16.92
CA GLN A 197 -27.97 -5.84 16.64
C GLN A 197 -28.13 -5.38 15.17
N GLY A 198 -28.91 -6.12 14.35
CA GLY A 198 -29.09 -5.85 12.94
C GLY A 198 -27.86 -6.18 12.08
N LEU A 199 -26.91 -6.98 12.58
CA LEU A 199 -25.68 -7.39 11.92
C LEU A 199 -25.87 -8.63 11.05
N THR A 200 -26.92 -8.63 10.24
CA THR A 200 -27.34 -9.77 9.41
C THR A 200 -26.52 -9.93 8.12
N PHE A 201 -25.71 -8.94 7.77
CA PHE A 201 -25.00 -8.88 6.50
C PHE A 201 -23.50 -9.20 6.68
N TYR A 202 -23.17 -10.47 6.93
CA TYR A 202 -21.81 -10.94 7.22
C TYR A 202 -21.16 -10.17 8.38
N ALA A 203 -21.88 -10.08 9.51
CA ALA A 203 -21.46 -9.31 10.68
C ALA A 203 -21.45 -7.77 10.46
N TRP A 204 -22.07 -7.28 9.39
CA TRP A 204 -22.33 -5.86 9.15
C TRP A 204 -23.82 -5.55 9.12
N LYS A 205 -24.14 -4.27 9.36
CA LYS A 205 -25.50 -3.76 9.37
C LYS A 205 -26.05 -3.65 7.96
N GLU A 206 -27.35 -3.90 7.82
CA GLU A 206 -28.03 -3.82 6.53
C GLU A 206 -28.10 -2.41 5.96
N GLN A 207 -28.23 -1.43 6.86
CA GLN A 207 -28.38 -0.02 6.55
C GLN A 207 -27.06 0.71 6.76
N MET A 208 -26.37 1.05 5.68
CA MET A 208 -25.04 1.67 5.74
C MET A 208 -24.93 2.82 4.75
N ARG A 209 -24.12 3.82 5.10
CA ARG A 209 -23.84 4.95 4.20
C ARG A 209 -22.54 4.69 3.45
N GLY A 210 -22.64 3.98 2.34
CA GLY A 210 -21.47 3.64 1.55
C GLY A 210 -21.70 2.52 0.55
N MET A 211 -20.61 1.88 0.15
CA MET A 211 -20.61 0.76 -0.77
C MET A 211 -19.97 -0.45 -0.10
N GLY A 212 -20.42 -1.65 -0.47
CA GLY A 212 -19.69 -2.87 -0.17
C GLY A 212 -19.64 -3.81 -1.37
N VAL A 213 -18.66 -4.71 -1.31
CA VAL A 213 -18.42 -5.76 -2.29
C VAL A 213 -18.45 -7.08 -1.55
N LEU A 214 -19.52 -7.86 -1.79
CA LEU A 214 -19.75 -9.14 -1.16
C LEU A 214 -19.16 -10.27 -2.01
N PHE A 215 -18.35 -11.12 -1.38
CA PHE A 215 -17.86 -12.38 -1.88
C PHE A 215 -18.58 -13.49 -1.11
N SER A 216 -19.40 -14.28 -1.79
CA SER A 216 -20.20 -15.32 -1.16
C SER A 216 -20.27 -16.56 -2.01
N GLU A 217 -20.57 -17.68 -1.38
CA GLU A 217 -21.01 -18.88 -2.06
C GLU A 217 -22.53 -18.84 -2.30
N HIS A 218 -22.96 -19.32 -3.47
CA HIS A 218 -24.36 -19.58 -3.77
C HIS A 218 -24.49 -20.83 -4.66
N ASN A 219 -25.10 -21.89 -4.14
CA ASN A 219 -25.33 -23.16 -4.85
C ASN A 219 -24.04 -23.80 -5.41
N HIS A 220 -23.01 -23.90 -4.58
CA HIS A 220 -21.65 -24.36 -4.85
C HIS A 220 -20.90 -23.54 -5.90
N VAL A 221 -21.34 -22.30 -6.12
CA VAL A 221 -20.69 -21.36 -7.03
C VAL A 221 -20.37 -20.09 -6.28
N THR A 222 -19.10 -19.72 -6.29
CA THR A 222 -18.63 -18.45 -5.76
C THR A 222 -19.10 -17.28 -6.62
N GLN A 223 -19.63 -16.25 -5.98
CA GLN A 223 -20.14 -15.04 -6.62
C GLN A 223 -19.56 -13.79 -5.96
N VAL A 224 -19.55 -12.70 -6.73
CA VAL A 224 -19.22 -11.36 -6.27
C VAL A 224 -20.38 -10.42 -6.60
N GLN A 225 -20.79 -9.62 -5.63
CA GLN A 225 -21.89 -8.67 -5.79
C GLN A 225 -21.58 -7.34 -5.10
N CYS A 226 -21.83 -6.23 -5.79
CA CYS A 226 -21.78 -4.92 -5.17
C CYS A 226 -23.15 -4.47 -4.65
N PHE A 227 -23.14 -3.80 -3.52
CA PHE A 227 -24.32 -3.23 -2.91
C PHE A 227 -24.01 -1.83 -2.39
N GLN A 228 -25.02 -0.97 -2.42
CA GLN A 228 -24.97 0.38 -1.89
C GLN A 228 -26.34 0.69 -1.32
N ASP A 229 -26.35 1.36 -0.18
CA ASP A 229 -27.56 1.86 0.45
C ASP A 229 -27.45 3.39 0.58
N ASP A 230 -28.56 4.08 0.30
CA ASP A 230 -28.67 5.52 0.20
C ASP A 230 -29.54 6.10 1.32
N MET A 231 -29.39 5.63 2.56
CA MET A 231 -30.17 6.02 3.77
C MET A 231 -31.69 5.85 3.70
N GLN A 232 -32.28 5.79 2.51
CA GLN A 232 -33.71 5.58 2.30
C GLN A 232 -34.09 4.12 2.49
N GLY A 233 -33.13 3.25 2.85
CA GLY A 233 -33.32 1.83 3.07
C GLY A 233 -33.59 1.06 1.78
N ILE A 234 -33.43 1.71 0.61
CA ILE A 234 -33.57 1.06 -0.68
C ILE A 234 -32.23 0.40 -0.98
N ARG A 235 -32.11 -0.87 -0.58
CA ARG A 235 -31.05 -1.76 -1.06
C ARG A 235 -31.10 -1.82 -2.57
N ARG A 236 -30.20 -1.12 -3.23
CA ARG A 236 -29.96 -1.32 -4.66
C ARG A 236 -28.85 -2.33 -4.78
N ASN A 237 -29.21 -3.55 -5.17
CA ASN A 237 -28.26 -4.43 -5.82
C ASN A 237 -27.75 -3.68 -7.05
N LEU A 238 -26.57 -3.09 -6.93
CA LEU A 238 -25.99 -2.23 -7.97
C LEU A 238 -25.75 -3.01 -9.26
N SER A 239 -25.51 -4.31 -9.10
CA SER A 239 -25.28 -5.24 -10.18
C SER A 239 -25.89 -6.61 -9.84
N PRO A 240 -26.32 -7.37 -10.86
CA PRO A 240 -26.57 -8.79 -10.67
C PRO A 240 -25.29 -9.48 -10.21
N PRO A 241 -25.39 -10.53 -9.38
CA PRO A 241 -24.22 -11.26 -8.92
C PRO A 241 -23.42 -11.81 -10.10
N LYS A 242 -22.09 -11.67 -10.02
CA LYS A 242 -21.17 -12.24 -11.00
C LYS A 242 -20.56 -13.50 -10.44
N PHE A 243 -20.90 -14.62 -11.06
CA PHE A 243 -20.35 -15.93 -10.73
C PHE A 243 -18.91 -16.01 -11.25
N LEU A 244 -17.96 -16.09 -10.33
CA LEU A 244 -16.53 -16.10 -10.61
C LEU A 244 -15.91 -17.24 -9.81
N ARG A 245 -15.28 -18.21 -10.45
CA ARG A 245 -14.59 -19.33 -9.76
C ARG A 245 -13.23 -18.90 -9.24
N TYR A 246 -13.18 -18.62 -7.95
CA TYR A 246 -12.01 -18.05 -7.30
C TYR A 246 -11.43 -18.90 -6.15
N ASP A 247 -11.93 -20.12 -5.95
CA ASP A 247 -11.38 -21.08 -4.99
C ASP A 247 -9.92 -21.45 -5.31
N ASN A 248 -9.08 -21.56 -4.28
CA ASN A 248 -7.66 -21.92 -4.38
C ASN A 248 -6.83 -21.02 -5.31
N LYS A 249 -7.21 -19.74 -5.44
CA LYS A 249 -6.51 -18.75 -6.27
C LYS A 249 -6.09 -17.54 -5.45
N GLU A 250 -5.05 -16.88 -5.95
CA GLU A 250 -4.71 -15.52 -5.57
C GLU A 250 -5.55 -14.56 -6.42
N ILE A 251 -6.15 -13.59 -5.75
CA ILE A 251 -7.14 -12.69 -6.32
C ILE A 251 -6.76 -11.28 -5.89
N THR A 252 -6.81 -10.35 -6.84
CA THR A 252 -6.65 -8.92 -6.56
C THR A 252 -7.99 -8.24 -6.73
N LEU A 253 -8.54 -7.68 -5.65
CA LEU A 253 -9.66 -6.75 -5.70
C LEU A 253 -9.11 -5.34 -5.93
N HIS A 254 -9.63 -4.66 -6.94
CA HIS A 254 -9.34 -3.26 -7.25
C HIS A 254 -10.61 -2.45 -7.07
N VAL A 255 -10.58 -1.52 -6.11
CA VAL A 255 -11.64 -0.55 -5.88
C VAL A 255 -11.06 0.82 -6.16
N SER A 256 -11.61 1.55 -7.13
CA SER A 256 -11.21 2.93 -7.37
C SER A 256 -12.39 3.86 -7.26
N ARG A 257 -12.18 5.00 -6.63
CA ARG A 257 -13.11 6.11 -6.55
C ARG A 257 -12.50 7.25 -7.33
N ARG A 258 -13.21 7.80 -8.31
CA ARG A 258 -12.76 8.94 -9.10
C ARG A 258 -13.83 10.03 -9.14
N PRO A 259 -13.47 11.32 -9.14
CA PRO A 259 -14.41 12.38 -9.42
C PRO A 259 -14.92 12.25 -10.86
N SER A 260 -16.22 12.44 -11.05
CA SER A 260 -16.83 12.60 -12.38
C SER A 260 -16.31 13.88 -13.04
N ALA A 261 -16.41 13.97 -14.37
CA ALA A 261 -15.98 15.16 -15.13
C ALA A 261 -16.65 16.46 -14.65
N ASP A 262 -17.87 16.37 -14.13
CA ASP A 262 -18.62 17.50 -13.55
C ASP A 262 -18.23 17.82 -12.09
N GLN A 263 -17.33 17.05 -11.48
CA GLN A 263 -16.89 17.12 -10.07
C GLN A 263 -18.00 16.99 -9.02
N SER A 264 -19.27 16.98 -9.42
CA SER A 264 -20.46 16.93 -8.56
C SER A 264 -20.73 15.54 -7.97
N ARG A 265 -20.14 14.49 -8.57
CA ARG A 265 -20.33 13.09 -8.18
C ARG A 265 -18.99 12.36 -8.24
N SER A 266 -18.78 11.42 -7.34
CA SER A 266 -17.72 10.42 -7.50
C SER A 266 -18.32 9.16 -8.14
N MET A 267 -17.49 8.48 -8.91
CA MET A 267 -17.79 7.18 -9.49
C MET A 267 -16.86 6.16 -8.83
N MET A 268 -17.44 5.11 -8.28
CA MET A 268 -16.69 3.99 -7.72
C MET A 268 -16.75 2.81 -8.69
N THR A 269 -15.59 2.32 -9.09
CA THR A 269 -15.47 1.15 -9.96
C THR A 269 -14.84 0.01 -9.18
N VAL A 270 -15.39 -1.20 -9.35
CA VAL A 270 -14.91 -2.42 -8.72
C VAL A 270 -14.52 -3.40 -9.79
N GLN A 271 -13.28 -3.90 -9.71
CA GLN A 271 -12.74 -4.91 -10.60
C GLN A 271 -12.07 -6.02 -9.78
N VAL A 272 -12.12 -7.25 -10.28
CA VAL A 272 -11.49 -8.41 -9.64
C VAL A 272 -10.60 -9.11 -10.65
N LYS A 273 -9.30 -9.21 -10.33
CA LYS A 273 -8.30 -9.93 -11.11
C LYS A 273 -8.25 -11.39 -10.65
N ILE A 274 -8.47 -12.32 -11.57
CA ILE A 274 -8.32 -13.76 -11.32
C ILE A 274 -7.31 -14.30 -12.33
N GLY A 275 -6.14 -14.73 -11.85
CA GLY A 275 -4.99 -15.00 -12.72
C GLY A 275 -4.53 -13.71 -13.41
N GLU A 276 -4.50 -13.68 -14.74
CA GLU A 276 -4.09 -12.51 -15.51
C GLU A 276 -5.25 -11.62 -15.97
N LYS A 277 -6.49 -12.06 -15.78
CA LYS A 277 -7.68 -11.40 -16.33
C LYS A 277 -8.37 -10.52 -15.30
N TRP A 278 -8.52 -9.24 -15.62
CA TRP A 278 -9.40 -8.31 -14.91
C TRP A 278 -10.85 -8.52 -15.31
N ASN A 279 -11.72 -8.68 -14.32
CA ASN A 279 -13.16 -8.80 -14.50
C ASN A 279 -13.81 -7.59 -13.84
N HIS A 280 -14.42 -6.72 -14.65
CA HIS A 280 -15.23 -5.63 -14.12
C HIS A 280 -16.40 -6.23 -13.33
N VAL A 281 -16.63 -5.79 -12.10
CA VAL A 281 -17.72 -6.28 -11.24
C VAL A 281 -18.91 -5.33 -11.30
N CYS A 282 -18.70 -4.09 -10.88
CA CYS A 282 -19.73 -3.07 -10.86
C CYS A 282 -19.13 -1.67 -10.99
N GLU A 283 -20.01 -0.72 -11.28
CA GLU A 283 -19.74 0.70 -11.25
C GLU A 283 -20.92 1.37 -10.57
N THR A 284 -20.65 2.28 -9.65
CA THR A 284 -21.69 3.04 -8.99
C THR A 284 -21.34 4.52 -8.89
N GLY A 285 -22.33 5.36 -9.22
CA GLY A 285 -22.27 6.76 -8.87
C GLY A 285 -22.61 6.94 -7.41
N THR A 286 -21.81 7.72 -6.67
CA THR A 286 -22.16 8.18 -5.32
C THR A 286 -23.25 9.25 -5.44
N GLY A 287 -24.43 8.88 -5.92
CA GLY A 287 -25.57 9.78 -6.06
C GLY A 287 -25.95 10.34 -4.69
N GLY A 288 -25.68 11.63 -4.46
CA GLY A 288 -26.13 12.38 -3.29
C GLY A 288 -25.32 12.17 -1.99
N VAL A 289 -24.58 11.07 -1.85
CA VAL A 289 -23.73 10.88 -0.67
C VAL A 289 -22.37 11.52 -0.94
N ASN A 290 -22.25 12.79 -0.57
CA ASN A 290 -20.99 13.54 -0.53
C ASN A 290 -20.11 12.97 0.60
N THR A 291 -19.67 11.72 0.46
CA THR A 291 -18.78 11.07 1.44
C THR A 291 -17.39 11.68 1.27
N GLY A 292 -17.17 12.90 1.76
CA GLY A 292 -15.82 13.50 1.76
C GLY A 292 -14.81 12.51 2.32
N SER A 293 -15.18 11.88 3.45
CA SER A 293 -14.41 10.83 4.10
C SER A 293 -15.20 9.53 4.30
N GLY A 294 -14.50 8.40 4.36
CA GLY A 294 -15.08 7.09 4.64
C GLY A 294 -14.06 6.08 5.18
N TYR A 295 -14.51 5.19 6.04
CA TYR A 295 -13.74 4.06 6.56
C TYR A 295 -13.80 2.90 5.60
N MET A 296 -12.69 2.19 5.45
CA MET A 296 -12.68 0.91 4.76
C MET A 296 -12.42 -0.24 5.72
N GLY A 297 -12.94 -1.40 5.36
CA GLY A 297 -12.71 -2.61 6.13
C GLY A 297 -13.29 -3.84 5.48
N PHE A 298 -13.11 -4.95 6.18
CA PHE A 298 -13.54 -6.28 5.81
C PHE A 298 -14.28 -6.90 6.97
N THR A 299 -15.35 -7.61 6.63
CA THR A 299 -15.97 -8.56 7.55
C THR A 299 -16.06 -9.92 6.88
N SER A 300 -16.14 -10.97 7.68
CA SER A 300 -16.27 -12.32 7.17
C SER A 300 -17.16 -13.18 8.06
N PHE A 301 -17.69 -14.23 7.45
CA PHE A 301 -18.41 -15.30 8.13
C PHE A 301 -18.04 -16.64 7.50
N THR A 302 -17.65 -17.61 8.32
CA THR A 302 -17.25 -18.95 7.86
C THR A 302 -18.42 -19.83 7.44
N GLY A 303 -19.67 -19.42 7.62
CA GLY A 303 -20.84 -20.28 7.41
C GLY A 303 -21.15 -21.17 8.61
N LYS A 304 -22.33 -21.80 8.58
CA LYS A 304 -22.82 -22.80 9.53
C LYS A 304 -23.15 -24.08 8.78
N ALA A 305 -22.85 -25.24 9.36
CA ALA A 305 -23.39 -26.50 8.87
C ALA A 305 -24.93 -26.45 8.91
N GLN A 306 -25.57 -26.58 7.75
CA GLN A 306 -27.03 -26.63 7.62
C GLN A 306 -27.53 -28.06 7.78
N GLU A 307 -26.75 -29.04 7.33
CA GLU A 307 -27.11 -30.46 7.39
C GLU A 307 -26.22 -31.23 8.39
N PRO A 308 -26.74 -32.30 9.04
CA PRO A 308 -25.96 -33.10 9.99
C PRO A 308 -24.65 -33.69 9.42
N GLY A 309 -24.58 -33.89 8.10
CA GLY A 309 -23.35 -34.37 7.42
C GLY A 309 -22.31 -33.27 7.18
N GLU A 310 -22.71 -32.00 7.17
CA GLU A 310 -21.83 -30.86 6.88
C GLU A 310 -20.95 -30.47 8.07
N GLN A 311 -21.15 -31.05 9.25
CA GLN A 311 -20.30 -30.80 10.43
C GLN A 311 -18.83 -31.16 10.20
N SER A 312 -18.56 -32.05 9.23
CA SER A 312 -17.21 -32.46 8.85
C SER A 312 -16.56 -31.56 7.80
N ILE A 313 -17.32 -30.69 7.14
CA ILE A 313 -16.83 -29.81 6.08
C ILE A 313 -16.07 -28.65 6.71
N ARG A 314 -14.81 -28.47 6.31
CA ARG A 314 -14.00 -27.33 6.74
C ARG A 314 -14.30 -26.12 5.87
N PRO A 315 -14.63 -24.95 6.45
CA PRO A 315 -14.73 -23.71 5.70
C PRO A 315 -13.42 -23.39 4.98
N ALA A 316 -13.52 -22.63 3.89
CA ALA A 316 -12.35 -22.07 3.24
C ALA A 316 -11.62 -21.07 4.15
N VAL A 317 -10.29 -21.05 4.11
CA VAL A 317 -9.47 -20.04 4.78
C VAL A 317 -9.29 -18.87 3.83
N VAL A 318 -9.70 -17.68 4.26
CA VAL A 318 -9.53 -16.42 3.51
C VAL A 318 -8.45 -15.61 4.22
N GLY A 319 -7.35 -15.33 3.52
CA GLY A 319 -6.25 -14.51 4.02
C GLY A 319 -5.96 -13.32 3.10
N ILE A 320 -5.87 -12.13 3.67
CA ILE A 320 -5.41 -10.92 2.96
C ILE A 320 -3.89 -10.85 3.07
N THR A 321 -3.21 -10.85 1.93
CA THR A 321 -1.74 -10.81 1.87
C THR A 321 -1.22 -9.38 1.75
N LYS A 322 -1.95 -8.49 1.07
CA LYS A 322 -1.52 -7.10 0.86
C LYS A 322 -2.71 -6.18 0.65
N ILE A 323 -2.63 -4.98 1.23
CA ILE A 323 -3.51 -3.86 0.92
C ILE A 323 -2.62 -2.68 0.53
N THR A 324 -2.91 -2.08 -0.61
CA THR A 324 -2.28 -0.85 -1.07
C THR A 324 -3.36 0.14 -1.42
N ALA A 325 -3.40 1.22 -0.67
CA ALA A 325 -4.28 2.34 -0.92
C ALA A 325 -3.41 3.49 -1.43
N THR A 326 -3.76 4.05 -2.58
CA THR A 326 -3.06 5.22 -3.16
C THR A 326 -4.07 6.33 -3.40
N ASN A 327 -3.63 7.54 -3.09
CA ASN A 327 -4.39 8.76 -3.25
C ASN A 327 -3.93 9.47 -4.52
N HIS A 328 -4.90 9.91 -5.32
CA HIS A 328 -4.70 10.66 -6.56
C HIS A 328 -5.30 12.07 -6.46
N ASP A 329 -5.86 12.45 -5.31
CA ASP A 329 -6.36 13.80 -5.04
C ASP A 329 -5.19 14.73 -4.70
N GLU A 330 -4.90 15.69 -5.58
CA GLU A 330 -3.83 16.67 -5.39
C GLU A 330 -4.12 17.66 -4.24
N HIS A 331 -5.38 17.78 -3.81
CA HIS A 331 -5.80 18.79 -2.83
C HIS A 331 -6.01 18.23 -1.42
N HIS A 332 -6.13 16.92 -1.25
CA HIS A 332 -6.36 16.28 0.04
C HIS A 332 -5.40 15.11 0.19
N LEU A 333 -4.57 15.10 1.22
CA LEU A 333 -3.55 14.04 1.43
C LEU A 333 -4.12 12.68 1.91
N GLY A 334 -5.44 12.52 1.98
CA GLY A 334 -6.08 11.21 2.16
C GLY A 334 -6.19 10.70 3.61
N SER A 335 -5.40 11.20 4.56
CA SER A 335 -5.63 10.97 6.00
C SER A 335 -5.54 12.24 6.86
N ARG A 336 -6.37 12.29 7.91
CA ARG A 336 -6.36 13.34 8.92
C ARG A 336 -5.11 13.35 9.81
N LYS A 337 -4.43 12.21 9.98
CA LYS A 337 -3.12 12.20 10.67
C LYS A 337 -2.03 12.81 9.80
N ASP A 338 -2.16 12.72 8.47
CA ASP A 338 -1.29 13.44 7.54
C ASP A 338 -1.56 14.95 7.56
N MET A 339 -2.73 15.40 8.05
CA MET A 339 -3.02 16.83 8.27
C MET A 339 -2.36 17.41 9.53
N ALA A 340 -1.94 16.60 10.52
CA ALA A 340 -1.04 17.10 11.56
C ALA A 340 0.34 17.52 10.97
N ASN A 341 0.57 17.12 9.72
CA ASN A 341 1.69 17.49 8.86
C ASN A 341 1.32 18.61 7.86
N GLU A 342 0.14 19.24 7.95
CA GLU A 342 -0.26 20.31 7.03
C GLU A 342 0.65 21.55 7.19
N ASP A 343 1.07 21.87 8.42
CA ASP A 343 2.11 22.88 8.67
C ASP A 343 3.48 22.46 8.09
N TYR A 344 3.79 21.16 8.08
CA TYR A 344 5.03 20.63 7.48
C TYR A 344 5.00 20.71 5.95
N MET A 345 3.88 20.33 5.33
CA MET A 345 3.72 20.39 3.87
C MET A 345 3.68 21.83 3.39
N LYS A 346 3.10 22.75 4.16
CA LYS A 346 3.14 24.18 3.86
C LYS A 346 4.56 24.76 3.94
N ASP A 347 5.35 24.36 4.94
CA ASP A 347 6.75 24.74 5.04
C ASP A 347 7.59 24.14 3.89
N TYR A 348 7.30 22.90 3.47
CA TYR A 348 7.93 22.24 2.32
C TYR A 348 7.52 22.87 0.99
N GLU A 349 6.23 23.16 0.79
CA GLU A 349 5.72 23.87 -0.39
C GLU A 349 6.28 25.29 -0.46
N ALA A 350 6.43 26.00 0.68
CA ALA A 350 7.09 27.30 0.71
C ALA A 350 8.57 27.19 0.30
N LEU A 351 9.27 26.13 0.72
CA LEU A 351 10.64 25.84 0.31
C LEU A 351 10.73 25.55 -1.20
N MET A 352 9.77 24.80 -1.75
CA MET A 352 9.72 24.44 -3.17
C MET A 352 9.18 25.57 -4.06
N ALA A 353 8.34 26.46 -3.53
CA ALA A 353 7.82 27.63 -4.24
C ALA A 353 8.84 28.79 -4.29
N GLU A 354 9.85 28.79 -3.41
CA GLU A 354 11.01 29.69 -3.46
C GLU A 354 11.97 29.36 -4.62
N ASP A 355 11.63 28.42 -5.51
CA ASP A 355 12.46 28.03 -6.63
C ASP A 355 12.64 29.18 -7.65
N HIS A 356 13.85 29.75 -7.67
CA HIS A 356 14.70 29.83 -8.88
C HIS A 356 15.93 30.75 -8.78
N ASN A 357 16.30 31.32 -7.61
CA ASN A 357 17.53 32.13 -7.54
C ASN A 357 18.31 31.98 -6.23
N TYR A 358 18.65 30.74 -5.84
CA TYR A 358 19.72 30.50 -4.87
C TYR A 358 21.10 30.77 -5.50
N MET A 359 21.32 32.00 -5.96
CA MET A 359 22.56 32.45 -6.60
C MET A 359 23.69 32.64 -5.57
N ASN A 360 23.35 32.89 -4.32
CA ASN A 360 24.32 33.08 -3.25
C ASN A 360 24.40 31.85 -2.33
N THR A 361 25.64 31.52 -1.96
CA THR A 361 25.96 30.47 -0.98
C THR A 361 25.23 30.64 0.36
N THR A 362 24.94 31.88 0.77
CA THR A 362 24.17 32.20 1.97
C THR A 362 22.73 31.68 1.90
N ASP A 363 22.07 31.85 0.75
CA ASP A 363 20.67 31.45 0.57
C ASP A 363 20.58 29.92 0.47
N GLN A 364 21.59 29.27 -0.12
CA GLN A 364 21.73 27.82 -0.12
C GLN A 364 21.90 27.25 1.30
N THR A 365 22.73 27.88 2.14
CA THR A 365 22.86 27.45 3.54
C THR A 365 21.58 27.66 4.35
N ALA A 366 20.82 28.73 4.09
CA ALA A 366 19.55 28.97 4.76
C ALA A 366 18.47 27.96 4.33
N ALA A 367 18.44 27.58 3.05
CA ALA A 367 17.54 26.53 2.55
C ALA A 367 17.89 25.16 3.16
N LEU A 368 19.19 24.84 3.30
CA LEU A 368 19.64 23.62 3.96
C LEU A 368 19.26 23.57 5.45
N ASP A 369 19.42 24.66 6.19
CA ASP A 369 19.00 24.74 7.60
C ASP A 369 17.47 24.59 7.77
N ARG A 370 16.67 25.12 6.83
CA ARG A 370 15.21 24.90 6.81
C ARG A 370 14.88 23.44 6.51
N LEU A 371 15.56 22.81 5.56
CA LEU A 371 15.38 21.40 5.21
C LEU A 371 15.78 20.49 6.39
N GLU A 372 16.88 20.80 7.07
CA GLU A 372 17.33 20.08 8.26
C GLU A 372 16.29 20.16 9.38
N LYS A 373 15.77 21.36 9.68
CA LYS A 373 14.69 21.53 10.67
C LYS A 373 13.40 20.82 10.27
N LEU A 374 13.08 20.79 8.97
CA LEU A 374 11.95 20.01 8.46
C LEU A 374 12.18 18.51 8.70
N LEU A 375 13.36 17.99 8.38
CA LEU A 375 13.72 16.60 8.63
C LEU A 375 13.72 16.25 10.12
N GLU A 376 14.22 17.13 10.99
CA GLU A 376 14.19 16.95 12.45
C GLU A 376 12.76 16.89 12.99
N ARG A 377 11.89 17.81 12.56
CA ARG A 377 10.47 17.79 12.92
C ARG A 377 9.79 16.53 12.40
N PHE A 378 10.05 16.16 11.15
CA PHE A 378 9.51 14.96 10.54
C PHE A 378 9.94 13.71 11.33
N ALA A 379 11.21 13.61 11.68
CA ALA A 379 11.78 12.53 12.50
C ALA A 379 11.22 12.49 13.92
N ALA A 380 10.97 13.65 14.54
CA ALA A 380 10.37 13.73 15.87
C ALA A 380 8.90 13.27 15.88
N THR A 381 8.16 13.58 14.81
CA THR A 381 6.76 13.18 14.63
C THR A 381 6.64 11.71 14.23
N HIS A 382 7.50 11.23 13.34
CA HIS A 382 7.51 9.85 12.85
C HIS A 382 8.54 9.04 13.64
N LYS A 383 8.15 8.61 14.84
CA LYS A 383 8.93 7.68 15.69
C LYS A 383 9.03 6.27 15.11
N ASP A 384 8.96 6.12 13.79
CA ASP A 384 9.24 4.87 13.13
C ASP A 384 10.75 4.63 13.20
N GLN A 385 11.14 3.70 14.07
CA GLN A 385 12.55 3.30 14.27
C GLN A 385 13.27 2.99 12.96
N LYS A 386 12.54 2.50 11.95
CA LYS A 386 13.09 2.21 10.62
C LYS A 386 13.45 3.47 9.86
N LEU A 387 12.58 4.49 9.89
CA LEU A 387 12.84 5.77 9.24
C LEU A 387 13.97 6.52 9.96
N LEU A 388 14.00 6.46 11.30
CA LEU A 388 15.11 6.99 12.09
C LEU A 388 16.44 6.30 11.77
N SER A 389 16.45 4.98 11.51
CA SER A 389 17.67 4.28 11.09
C SER A 389 18.13 4.69 9.68
N GLN A 390 17.20 4.92 8.76
CA GLN A 390 17.50 5.38 7.40
C GLN A 390 17.96 6.84 7.37
N LEU A 391 17.35 7.70 8.20
CA LEU A 391 17.80 9.08 8.40
C LEU A 391 19.16 9.13 9.10
N GLY A 392 19.44 8.23 10.04
CA GLY A 392 20.76 8.06 10.63
C GLY A 392 21.81 7.71 9.58
N GLU A 393 21.51 6.74 8.69
CA GLU A 393 22.41 6.38 7.60
C GLU A 393 22.60 7.54 6.59
N LEU A 394 21.53 8.31 6.31
CA LEU A 394 21.62 9.49 5.47
C LEU A 394 22.49 10.58 6.12
N GLY A 395 22.33 10.79 7.43
CA GLY A 395 23.14 11.70 8.24
C GLY A 395 24.62 11.32 8.26
N ASP A 396 24.93 10.03 8.35
CA ASP A 396 26.31 9.53 8.25
C ASP A 396 26.89 9.78 6.87
N ARG A 397 26.09 9.64 5.80
CA ARG A 397 26.51 9.94 4.43
C ARG A 397 26.76 11.42 4.20
N THR A 398 25.90 12.30 4.71
CA THR A 398 26.10 13.75 4.60
C THR A 398 27.30 14.21 5.41
N SER A 399 27.52 13.68 6.61
CA SER A 399 28.72 13.96 7.40
C SER A 399 30.01 13.50 6.70
N ASN A 400 29.98 12.31 6.09
CA ASN A 400 31.10 11.84 5.28
C ASN A 400 31.36 12.73 4.06
N LEU A 401 30.30 13.18 3.37
CA LEU A 401 30.43 14.12 2.25
C LEU A 401 31.04 15.46 2.70
N GLU A 402 30.61 15.98 3.86
CA GLU A 402 31.15 17.21 4.43
C GLU A 402 32.66 17.07 4.73
N ASN A 403 33.06 15.94 5.29
CA ASN A 403 34.47 15.64 5.55
C ASN A 403 35.28 15.55 4.25
N VAL A 404 34.74 14.92 3.20
CA VAL A 404 35.37 14.85 1.88
C VAL A 404 35.54 16.26 1.28
N VAL A 405 34.51 17.10 1.34
CA VAL A 405 34.56 18.48 0.83
C VAL A 405 35.57 19.32 1.63
N ARG A 406 35.63 19.14 2.95
CA ARG A 406 36.57 19.83 3.83
C ARG A 406 38.02 19.42 3.52
N ASN A 407 38.28 18.13 3.33
CA ASN A 407 39.59 17.61 2.95
C ASN A 407 40.01 18.10 1.56
N PHE A 408 39.10 18.05 0.58
CA PHE A 408 39.33 18.58 -0.75
C PHE A 408 39.67 20.08 -0.72
N ARG A 409 38.96 20.88 0.10
CA ARG A 409 39.25 22.31 0.28
C ARG A 409 40.62 22.54 0.91
N GLN A 410 41.04 21.71 1.86
CA GLN A 410 42.37 21.77 2.46
C GLN A 410 43.45 21.41 1.44
N GLU A 411 43.27 20.36 0.65
CA GLU A 411 44.19 19.97 -0.42
C GLU A 411 44.32 21.05 -1.49
N VAL A 412 43.19 21.60 -1.97
CA VAL A 412 43.18 22.73 -2.91
C VAL A 412 43.88 23.94 -2.32
N ARG A 413 43.72 24.23 -1.03
CA ARG A 413 44.42 25.33 -0.34
C ARG A 413 45.91 25.06 -0.18
N ILE A 414 46.35 23.82 0.02
CA ILE A 414 47.76 23.46 0.07
C ILE A 414 48.40 23.62 -1.32
N VAL A 415 47.68 23.22 -2.37
CA VAL A 415 48.12 23.32 -3.77
C VAL A 415 48.15 24.78 -4.25
N LEU A 416 47.17 25.60 -3.87
CA LEU A 416 47.08 27.00 -4.31
C LEU A 416 47.75 28.01 -3.37
N GLY A 417 47.99 27.64 -2.11
CA GLY A 417 48.34 28.56 -1.03
C GLY A 417 49.83 28.76 -0.75
N ARG A 418 50.74 28.03 -1.42
CA ARG A 418 52.19 28.22 -1.20
C ARG A 418 52.82 29.13 -2.25
N LYS A 419 53.04 30.38 -1.81
CA LYS A 419 53.96 31.44 -2.28
C LYS A 419 53.50 32.37 -3.41
N LYS A 420 53.30 33.65 -3.04
CA LYS A 420 53.64 34.82 -3.86
C LYS A 420 55.16 34.78 -4.13
N GLY A 421 55.55 34.16 -5.23
CA GLY A 421 56.88 34.24 -5.81
C GLY A 421 56.71 34.19 -7.32
N THR A 422 57.46 35.02 -8.03
CA THR A 422 57.45 35.22 -9.48
C THR A 422 57.89 33.97 -10.27
N GLY A 423 57.13 32.87 -10.15
CA GLY A 423 57.33 31.62 -10.87
C GLY A 423 56.51 31.60 -12.15
N GLY A 424 57.19 31.55 -13.29
CA GLY A 424 56.61 31.59 -14.62
C GLY A 424 55.79 30.34 -15.00
N LEU A 425 55.34 30.34 -16.25
CA LEU A 425 54.41 29.38 -16.90
C LEU A 425 54.68 27.88 -16.62
N SER A 426 55.88 27.51 -16.20
CA SER A 426 56.25 26.14 -15.82
C SER A 426 55.56 25.66 -14.54
N ASP A 427 55.37 26.54 -13.54
CA ASP A 427 54.71 26.18 -12.27
C ASP A 427 53.20 25.93 -12.47
N LEU A 428 52.58 26.72 -13.36
CA LEU A 428 51.18 26.54 -13.72
C LEU A 428 50.97 25.21 -14.47
N ARG A 429 51.94 24.80 -15.30
CA ARG A 429 51.90 23.51 -15.99
C ARG A 429 52.03 22.33 -15.02
N SER A 430 52.88 22.41 -14.00
CA SER A 430 52.96 21.36 -12.97
C SER A 430 51.71 21.31 -12.09
N HIS A 431 51.10 22.46 -11.79
CA HIS A 431 49.86 22.50 -11.01
C HIS A 431 48.66 21.95 -11.80
N MET A 432 48.53 22.26 -13.10
CA MET A 432 47.53 21.64 -13.96
C MET A 432 47.73 20.13 -14.10
N HIS A 433 48.98 19.66 -14.09
CA HIS A 433 49.25 18.23 -14.09
C HIS A 433 48.82 17.57 -12.78
N GLY A 434 49.09 18.19 -11.63
CA GLY A 434 48.63 17.71 -10.33
C GLY A 434 47.10 17.63 -10.22
N LEU A 435 46.39 18.67 -10.66
CA LEU A 435 44.92 18.69 -10.71
C LEU A 435 44.35 17.61 -11.63
N ARG A 436 44.99 17.37 -12.79
CA ARG A 436 44.58 16.31 -13.72
C ARG A 436 44.77 14.91 -13.11
N THR A 437 45.82 14.71 -12.32
CA THR A 437 46.07 13.43 -11.64
C THR A 437 45.08 13.20 -10.50
N LEU A 438 44.78 14.24 -9.72
CA LEU A 438 43.76 14.18 -8.67
C LEU A 438 42.36 13.90 -9.23
N LEU A 439 41.96 14.58 -10.30
CA LEU A 439 40.66 14.34 -10.95
C LEU A 439 40.56 12.94 -11.58
N LYS A 440 41.67 12.40 -12.12
CA LYS A 440 41.70 11.01 -12.58
C LYS A 440 41.57 10.00 -11.43
N HIS A 441 42.25 10.25 -10.31
CA HIS A 441 42.18 9.38 -9.14
C HIS A 441 40.77 9.36 -8.54
N SER A 442 40.15 10.53 -8.39
CA SER A 442 38.78 10.65 -7.87
C SER A 442 37.74 10.02 -8.82
N GLY A 443 37.93 10.15 -10.14
CA GLY A 443 37.05 9.49 -11.13
C GLY A 443 37.12 7.96 -11.04
N GLN A 444 38.32 7.39 -10.87
CA GLN A 444 38.50 5.95 -10.74
C GLN A 444 37.92 5.38 -9.44
N GLU A 445 38.11 6.07 -8.30
CA GLU A 445 37.52 5.64 -7.02
C GLU A 445 35.98 5.66 -7.07
N HIS A 446 35.38 6.63 -7.75
CA HIS A 446 33.93 6.71 -7.88
C HIS A 446 33.37 5.60 -8.78
N GLU A 447 34.03 5.31 -9.90
CA GLU A 447 33.67 4.21 -10.81
C GLU A 447 33.76 2.85 -10.11
N GLU A 448 34.78 2.64 -9.27
CA GLU A 448 34.94 1.41 -8.50
C GLU A 448 33.86 1.23 -7.41
N GLN A 449 33.43 2.33 -6.77
CA GLN A 449 32.33 2.28 -5.80
C GLN A 449 30.98 1.97 -6.46
N VAL A 450 30.72 2.53 -7.64
CA VAL A 450 29.49 2.24 -8.42
C VAL A 450 29.44 0.78 -8.86
N GLU A 451 30.55 0.20 -9.32
CA GLU A 451 30.60 -1.21 -9.70
C GLU A 451 30.49 -2.16 -8.49
N ARG A 452 31.01 -1.79 -7.31
CA ARG A 452 30.79 -2.56 -6.07
C ARG A 452 29.32 -2.55 -5.62
N ALA A 453 28.61 -1.44 -5.81
CA ALA A 453 27.18 -1.36 -5.51
C ALA A 453 26.36 -2.21 -6.50
N ARG A 454 26.68 -2.11 -7.80
CA ARG A 454 26.02 -2.87 -8.87
C ARG A 454 26.19 -4.38 -8.71
N THR A 455 27.39 -4.84 -8.36
CA THR A 455 27.69 -6.27 -8.13
C THR A 455 27.02 -6.81 -6.86
N LYS A 456 26.88 -6.02 -5.79
CA LYS A 456 26.10 -6.41 -4.60
C LYS A 456 24.61 -6.53 -4.90
N ALA A 457 24.05 -5.59 -5.67
CA ALA A 457 22.65 -5.61 -6.09
C ALA A 457 22.35 -6.83 -6.98
N MET A 458 23.22 -7.15 -7.95
CA MET A 458 23.05 -8.35 -8.79
C MET A 458 23.16 -9.66 -8.01
N LYS A 459 24.05 -9.74 -7.01
CA LYS A 459 24.15 -10.92 -6.14
C LYS A 459 22.88 -11.13 -5.33
N ALA A 460 22.35 -10.07 -4.71
CA ALA A 460 21.08 -10.11 -3.96
C ALA A 460 19.90 -10.52 -4.87
N LEU A 461 19.85 -10.00 -6.10
CA LEU A 461 18.81 -10.31 -7.08
C LEU A 461 18.89 -11.78 -7.57
N SER A 462 20.10 -12.32 -7.74
CA SER A 462 20.32 -13.71 -8.14
C SER A 462 20.03 -14.73 -7.03
N THR A 463 20.16 -14.34 -5.76
CA THR A 463 19.80 -15.18 -4.60
C THR A 463 18.29 -15.22 -4.32
N LEU A 464 17.52 -14.25 -4.84
CA LEU A 464 16.06 -14.19 -4.70
C LEU A 464 15.30 -15.00 -5.76
N SER A 465 15.94 -15.38 -6.87
CA SER A 465 15.27 -16.03 -8.00
C SER A 465 15.43 -17.56 -8.07
N ALA A 466 16.13 -18.19 -7.13
CA ALA A 466 16.46 -19.62 -7.18
C ALA A 466 16.16 -20.41 -5.88
N ALA A 467 14.88 -20.51 -5.51
CA ALA A 467 14.24 -21.66 -4.84
C ALA A 467 14.72 -22.07 -3.40
N PRO A 468 14.18 -23.14 -2.76
CA PRO A 468 13.20 -23.01 -1.67
C PRO A 468 13.65 -23.76 -0.39
N GLU A 469 14.64 -23.24 0.34
CA GLU A 469 15.05 -23.80 1.64
C GLU A 469 15.59 -22.71 2.59
N HIS A 470 14.71 -22.11 3.39
CA HIS A 470 15.02 -20.98 4.27
C HIS A 470 15.66 -21.35 5.63
N ALA A 471 15.97 -22.62 5.89
CA ALA A 471 16.60 -23.03 7.15
C ALA A 471 18.13 -22.82 7.14
N LYS A 472 18.76 -22.87 5.97
CA LYS A 472 20.23 -22.81 5.85
C LYS A 472 20.79 -21.39 5.88
N VAL A 473 20.00 -20.43 5.39
CA VAL A 473 20.37 -18.99 5.37
C VAL A 473 20.36 -18.40 6.79
N MET A 474 19.50 -18.88 7.68
CA MET A 474 19.52 -18.44 9.09
C MET A 474 20.73 -18.99 9.86
N SER A 475 21.17 -20.22 9.59
CA SER A 475 22.41 -20.74 10.20
C SER A 475 23.68 -20.05 9.67
N GLU A 476 23.69 -19.61 8.41
CA GLU A 476 24.80 -18.81 7.87
C GLU A 476 24.80 -17.37 8.43
N PHE A 477 23.62 -16.81 8.77
CA PHE A 477 23.51 -15.52 9.43
C PHE A 477 23.97 -15.58 10.91
N GLU A 478 23.69 -16.67 11.63
CA GLU A 478 24.25 -16.93 12.96
C GLU A 478 25.79 -17.13 12.93
N GLU A 479 26.32 -17.80 11.90
CA GLU A 479 27.77 -17.92 11.67
C GLU A 479 28.42 -16.57 11.33
N SER A 480 27.68 -15.67 10.67
CA SER A 480 28.12 -14.30 10.35
C SER A 480 28.22 -13.42 11.60
N LEU A 481 27.29 -13.59 12.56
CA LEU A 481 27.33 -12.90 13.85
C LEU A 481 28.46 -13.42 14.76
N GLN A 482 28.75 -14.72 14.75
CA GLN A 482 29.92 -15.28 15.46
C GLN A 482 31.26 -14.83 14.85
N LYS A 483 31.33 -14.61 13.53
CA LYS A 483 32.53 -14.07 12.86
C LYS A 483 32.78 -12.58 13.15
N LEU A 484 31.74 -11.78 13.45
CA LEU A 484 31.92 -10.41 13.95
C LEU A 484 32.56 -10.39 15.33
N GLN A 485 32.33 -11.40 16.16
CA GLN A 485 32.99 -11.56 17.46
C GLN A 485 34.45 -12.05 17.33
N GLN A 486 34.85 -12.59 16.17
CA GLN A 486 36.26 -12.88 15.80
C GLN A 486 36.98 -11.71 15.11
N GLY A 487 36.28 -10.58 14.87
CA GLY A 487 36.82 -9.32 14.36
C GLY A 487 37.72 -8.53 15.33
N SER A 488 38.13 -9.14 16.45
CA SER A 488 39.13 -8.60 17.39
C SER A 488 40.56 -9.11 17.13
N SER A 489 40.81 -9.80 16.01
CA SER A 489 42.13 -10.38 15.69
C SER A 489 43.00 -9.51 14.75
N SER A 490 42.40 -8.62 13.94
CA SER A 490 43.14 -7.71 13.06
C SER A 490 43.97 -6.65 13.83
N LEU A 491 43.44 -6.16 14.96
CA LEU A 491 44.18 -5.24 15.83
C LEU A 491 45.44 -5.89 16.42
N VAL A 492 45.40 -7.19 16.74
CA VAL A 492 46.54 -7.93 17.29
C VAL A 492 47.65 -8.11 16.25
N TYR A 493 47.31 -8.35 14.98
CA TYR A 493 48.29 -8.43 13.90
C TYR A 493 48.89 -7.06 13.55
N MET A 494 48.11 -5.98 13.66
CA MET A 494 48.62 -4.61 13.51
C MET A 494 49.63 -4.24 14.61
N PHE A 495 49.36 -4.58 15.87
CA PHE A 495 50.31 -4.37 16.97
C PHE A 495 51.56 -5.26 16.86
N GLY A 496 51.39 -6.52 16.41
CA GLY A 496 52.51 -7.41 16.13
C GLY A 496 53.43 -6.89 15.03
N PHE A 497 52.88 -6.31 13.96
CA PHE A 497 53.68 -5.75 12.86
C PHE A 497 54.46 -4.49 13.28
N ILE A 498 53.87 -3.66 14.15
CA ILE A 498 54.56 -2.47 14.71
C ILE A 498 55.77 -2.89 15.55
N ILE A 499 55.68 -3.96 16.34
CA ILE A 499 56.80 -4.50 17.15
C ILE A 499 57.93 -5.02 16.24
N VAL A 500 57.61 -5.67 15.12
CA VAL A 500 58.59 -6.14 14.13
C VAL A 500 59.31 -4.97 13.45
N CYS A 501 58.59 -3.91 13.10
CA CYS A 501 59.16 -2.70 12.52
C CYS A 501 60.12 -1.97 13.48
N ILE A 502 59.79 -1.90 14.78
CA ILE A 502 60.66 -1.30 15.79
C ILE A 502 61.96 -2.11 15.93
N ALA A 503 61.87 -3.44 16.03
CA ALA A 503 63.06 -4.31 16.14
C ALA A 503 63.98 -4.21 14.91
N ALA A 504 63.41 -4.08 13.70
CA ALA A 504 64.18 -3.91 12.47
C ALA A 504 64.97 -2.57 12.45
N VAL A 505 64.36 -1.48 12.93
CA VAL A 505 65.02 -0.18 13.02
C VAL A 505 66.14 -0.21 14.07
N THR A 506 65.93 -0.84 15.23
CA THR A 506 66.97 -0.98 16.26
C THR A 506 68.16 -1.81 15.75
N GLY A 507 67.91 -2.87 14.96
CA GLY A 507 68.96 -3.67 14.33
C GLY A 507 69.80 -2.90 13.30
N LEU A 508 69.18 -2.01 12.52
CA LEU A 508 69.91 -1.15 11.57
C LEU A 508 70.79 -0.12 12.28
N ILE A 509 70.32 0.43 13.40
CA ILE A 509 71.10 1.37 14.23
C ILE A 509 72.31 0.64 14.85
N TRP A 510 72.12 -0.59 15.34
CA TRP A 510 73.20 -1.42 15.89
C TRP A 510 74.29 -1.72 14.86
N ASN A 511 73.92 -2.10 13.63
CA ASN A 511 74.88 -2.33 12.55
C ASN A 511 75.64 -1.05 12.17
N LYS A 512 74.99 0.11 12.25
CA LYS A 512 75.64 1.38 12.00
C LYS A 512 76.65 1.72 13.11
N MET A 513 76.31 1.54 14.38
CA MET A 513 77.24 1.73 15.50
C MET A 513 78.48 0.83 15.39
N ARG A 514 78.30 -0.44 15.03
CA ARG A 514 79.40 -1.38 14.83
C ARG A 514 80.34 -0.99 13.67
N SER A 515 79.82 -0.28 12.68
CA SER A 515 80.59 0.27 11.56
C SER A 515 81.37 1.53 11.97
N TYR A 516 80.87 2.30 12.93
CA TYR A 516 81.60 3.43 13.53
C TYR A 516 82.72 2.96 14.46
N GLU A 517 82.54 1.87 15.22
CA GLU A 517 83.62 1.29 16.05
C GLU A 517 84.81 0.81 15.21
N LYS A 518 84.57 0.25 14.02
CA LYS A 518 85.66 -0.19 13.12
C LYS A 518 86.44 0.96 12.47
N LYS A 519 85.89 2.19 12.46
CA LYS A 519 86.55 3.38 11.88
C LYS A 519 87.33 4.21 12.89
N HIS A 520 87.27 3.88 14.19
CA HIS A 520 88.05 4.55 15.23
C HIS A 520 89.19 3.69 15.82
N PHE A 521 89.34 2.45 15.37
CA PHE A 521 90.46 1.55 15.71
C PHE A 521 91.52 1.44 14.59
N LEU A 522 91.36 2.19 13.50
CA LEU A 522 92.33 2.51 12.45
C LEU A 522 92.44 4.03 12.38
#